data_AF-A0A9D1MUN6-F1
#
_entry.id   AF-A0A9D1MUN6-F1
#
_cell.length_a   1.000
_cell.length_b   1.000
_cell.length_c   1.000
_cell.angle_alpha   90.00
_cell.angle_beta   90.00
_cell.angle_gamma   90.00
#
_symmetry.space_group_name_H-M   'P 1'
#
loop_
_entity.id
_entity.type
_entity.pdbx_description
1 polymer ?
#
loop_
_entity_poly.entity_id
_entity_poly.type
_entity_poly.pdbx_seq_one_letter_code
_entity_poly.pdbx_strand_id
1 'polypeptide(L)'
;MTKLTFIADLHHYSETLGTTGRQYALRSGSDQKCLAEMGAIIDAAFAKIAQSDTQAVMLIGDVTNDGERVSHMELLAKLRALQQRKPVYTVTATHDWCCDGNPRRFCGNSVSHDVPTCTSEELGRFYAPFGPEQALDVYTTHLGTQSYTVDIGDDVRLLALIDDQNGRGRAGFTEEHFQWIETQLRRAAKAGRVLIAMEHHLLLPSVHPLITGGCCVGDREEVVRRLMRAGLRYVFVGHSHMQFVSRFTDEAGRTLTQVNVGSLCGYPAPICRVTVANGRVRFFTEHLQSFVWKGQVVPAQPYLAAHAFQMIDRLLQSPNQKEFTDRLAALQLPGEKFGVLYPLVRPLLRFVRTATLGQCARVLRPLGFLKGVPESCVRECQSVRLLPLVHRIFLNLFDGAEHPFLRGGAQYRLVMAFMASLEKRVPALCGLTDAADVLLCGGRWPADSGDIT
;
A
#
# COMPACT_ATOMS: atom_id res chain seq x y z
N MET A 1 -17.07 -23.96 2.32
CA MET A 1 -16.74 -22.81 1.45
C MET A 1 -16.82 -21.59 2.33
N THR A 2 -15.69 -20.94 2.52
CA THR A 2 -15.53 -19.82 3.41
C THR A 2 -15.26 -18.53 2.64
N LYS A 3 -15.96 -17.45 2.98
CA LYS A 3 -15.82 -16.13 2.37
C LYS A 3 -15.24 -15.15 3.38
N LEU A 4 -14.16 -14.49 3.01
CA LEU A 4 -13.40 -13.60 3.87
C LEU A 4 -13.17 -12.25 3.17
N THR A 5 -12.92 -11.20 3.94
CA THR A 5 -12.58 -9.88 3.40
C THR A 5 -11.32 -9.36 4.05
N PHE A 6 -10.35 -8.92 3.25
CA PHE A 6 -9.11 -8.28 3.71
C PHE A 6 -9.10 -6.81 3.27
N ILE A 7 -8.73 -5.93 4.21
CA ILE A 7 -8.40 -4.53 3.96
C ILE A 7 -7.15 -4.17 4.75
N ALA A 8 -6.38 -3.20 4.25
CA ALA A 8 -5.09 -2.82 4.83
C ALA A 8 -4.97 -1.30 4.96
N ASP A 9 -4.05 -0.88 5.83
CA ASP A 9 -3.56 0.49 5.93
C ASP A 9 -4.72 1.50 6.05
N LEU A 10 -5.53 1.37 7.11
CA LEU A 10 -6.70 2.23 7.31
C LEU A 10 -6.26 3.67 7.59
N HIS A 11 -5.12 3.85 8.27
CA HIS A 11 -4.54 5.15 8.62
C HIS A 11 -5.58 6.12 9.21
N HIS A 12 -6.47 5.63 10.08
CA HIS A 12 -7.51 6.47 10.67
C HIS A 12 -6.88 7.69 11.35
N TYR A 13 -7.40 8.87 11.01
CA TYR A 13 -6.91 10.16 11.49
C TYR A 13 -8.09 10.96 12.02
N SER A 14 -8.02 11.38 13.28
CA SER A 14 -9.07 12.23 13.87
C SER A 14 -9.03 13.63 13.29
N GLU A 15 -10.14 14.12 12.75
CA GLU A 15 -10.25 15.49 12.25
C GLU A 15 -9.98 16.55 13.33
N THR A 16 -10.11 16.17 14.61
CA THR A 16 -9.78 17.05 15.76
C THR A 16 -8.30 17.45 15.80
N LEU A 17 -7.44 16.69 15.13
CA LEU A 17 -6.01 16.98 15.01
C LEU A 17 -5.70 17.99 13.86
N GLY A 18 -6.73 18.43 13.14
CA GLY A 18 -6.63 19.53 12.18
C GLY A 18 -6.50 19.07 10.73
N THR A 19 -7.46 19.50 9.92
CA THR A 19 -7.57 19.14 8.49
C THR A 19 -7.52 20.36 7.57
N THR A 20 -6.95 21.46 8.06
CA THR A 20 -6.88 22.73 7.31
C THR A 20 -5.58 23.48 7.60
N GLY A 21 -5.31 24.51 6.80
CA GLY A 21 -4.11 25.33 6.90
C GLY A 21 -2.98 24.87 5.99
N ARG A 22 -1.91 25.67 5.93
CA ARG A 22 -0.78 25.46 5.02
C ARG A 22 -0.06 24.14 5.28
N GLN A 23 0.22 23.83 6.55
CA GLN A 23 1.00 22.63 6.88
C GLN A 23 0.22 21.35 6.59
N TYR A 24 -1.07 21.34 6.93
CA TYR A 24 -1.97 20.26 6.52
C TYR A 24 -2.00 20.14 4.98
N ALA A 25 -2.16 21.26 4.27
CA ALA A 25 -2.20 21.22 2.80
C ALA A 25 -0.88 20.71 2.21
N LEU A 26 0.28 21.01 2.79
CA LEU A 26 1.55 20.45 2.35
C LEU A 26 1.61 18.94 2.58
N ARG A 27 1.25 18.47 3.79
CA ARG A 27 1.22 17.04 4.14
C ARG A 27 0.25 16.23 3.29
N SER A 28 -0.96 16.74 3.12
CA SER A 28 -2.04 16.10 2.36
C SER A 28 -1.73 16.04 0.87
N GLY A 29 -1.07 17.07 0.33
CA GLY A 29 -0.68 17.12 -1.09
C GLY A 29 0.59 16.34 -1.44
N SER A 30 1.29 15.78 -0.45
CA SER A 30 2.52 15.01 -0.64
C SER A 30 2.35 13.52 -0.40
N ASP A 31 1.11 13.05 -0.26
CA ASP A 31 0.78 11.66 0.04
C ASP A 31 -0.59 11.31 -0.54
N GLN A 32 -0.80 10.03 -0.85
CA GLN A 32 -2.06 9.53 -1.35
C GLN A 32 -3.13 9.37 -0.26
N LYS A 33 -2.76 9.42 1.03
CA LYS A 33 -3.71 9.28 2.14
C LYS A 33 -4.67 10.48 2.19
N CYS A 34 -5.97 10.21 2.12
CA CYS A 34 -7.03 11.21 2.27
C CYS A 34 -7.36 11.43 3.75
N LEU A 35 -6.44 12.07 4.50
CA LEU A 35 -6.52 12.15 5.97
C LEU A 35 -7.82 12.80 6.49
N ALA A 36 -8.37 13.82 5.81
CA ALA A 36 -9.59 14.49 6.27
C ALA A 36 -10.87 13.70 5.95
N GLU A 37 -10.81 12.86 4.93
CA GLU A 37 -11.91 12.04 4.44
C GLU A 37 -11.91 10.66 5.09
N MET A 38 -10.84 10.34 5.84
CA MET A 38 -10.55 8.97 6.27
C MET A 38 -11.68 8.31 7.03
N GLY A 39 -12.24 9.02 8.02
CA GLY A 39 -13.36 8.50 8.81
C GLY A 39 -14.57 8.13 7.94
N ALA A 40 -14.87 8.95 6.93
CA ALA A 40 -15.96 8.71 5.99
C ALA A 40 -15.69 7.56 5.01
N ILE A 41 -14.44 7.41 4.56
CA ILE A 41 -14.00 6.30 3.70
C ILE A 41 -14.14 4.98 4.48
N ILE A 42 -13.65 4.93 5.73
CA ILE A 42 -13.77 3.75 6.60
C ILE A 42 -15.23 3.42 6.87
N ASP A 43 -16.07 4.41 7.18
CA ASP A 43 -17.51 4.19 7.42
C ASP A 43 -18.22 3.58 6.21
N ALA A 44 -17.93 4.09 5.00
CA ALA A 44 -18.51 3.58 3.77
C ALA A 44 -18.04 2.15 3.47
N ALA A 45 -16.76 1.86 3.65
CA ALA A 45 -16.20 0.52 3.48
C ALA A 45 -16.80 -0.47 4.50
N PHE A 46 -16.86 -0.09 5.78
CA PHE A 46 -17.42 -0.95 6.84
C PHE A 46 -18.91 -1.20 6.63
N ALA A 47 -19.69 -0.21 6.19
CA ALA A 47 -21.09 -0.40 5.85
C ALA A 47 -21.27 -1.41 4.70
N LYS A 48 -20.46 -1.30 3.64
CA LYS A 48 -20.46 -2.24 2.51
C LYS A 48 -20.04 -3.66 2.94
N ILE A 49 -19.02 -3.77 3.79
CA ILE A 49 -18.55 -5.07 4.32
C ILE A 49 -19.60 -5.71 5.23
N ALA A 50 -20.23 -4.94 6.12
CA ALA A 50 -21.27 -5.42 7.02
C ALA A 50 -22.47 -6.02 6.27
N GLN A 51 -22.80 -5.48 5.11
CA GLN A 51 -23.91 -5.95 4.25
C GLN A 51 -23.52 -7.09 3.29
N SER A 52 -22.24 -7.42 3.21
CA SER A 52 -21.76 -8.49 2.33
C SER A 52 -21.95 -9.89 2.92
N ASP A 53 -21.71 -10.91 2.10
CA ASP A 53 -21.75 -12.31 2.48
C ASP A 53 -20.43 -12.83 3.10
N THR A 54 -19.48 -11.93 3.40
CA THR A 54 -18.26 -12.29 4.13
C THR A 54 -18.60 -12.87 5.50
N GLN A 55 -17.85 -13.87 5.94
CA GLN A 55 -17.99 -14.49 7.26
C GLN A 55 -17.05 -13.90 8.30
N ALA A 56 -15.95 -13.29 7.86
CA ALA A 56 -15.02 -12.56 8.72
C ALA A 56 -14.34 -11.43 7.94
N VAL A 57 -13.78 -10.47 8.68
CA VAL A 57 -13.03 -9.32 8.16
C VAL A 57 -11.65 -9.30 8.79
N MET A 58 -10.62 -9.13 7.97
CA MET A 58 -9.23 -9.01 8.39
C MET A 58 -8.72 -7.60 8.10
N LEU A 59 -8.06 -7.00 9.09
CA LEU A 59 -7.44 -5.68 9.01
C LEU A 59 -5.92 -5.83 9.15
N ILE A 60 -5.18 -5.42 8.13
CA ILE A 60 -3.75 -5.70 7.99
C ILE A 60 -2.90 -4.48 8.40
N GLY A 61 -2.87 -4.19 9.70
CA GLY A 61 -1.97 -3.19 10.28
C GLY A 61 -2.25 -1.75 9.85
N ASP A 62 -1.43 -0.84 10.40
CA ASP A 62 -1.51 0.61 10.18
C ASP A 62 -2.96 1.11 10.26
N VAL A 63 -3.61 0.79 11.38
CA VAL A 63 -5.00 1.10 11.60
C VAL A 63 -5.22 2.58 11.95
N THR A 64 -4.21 3.26 12.50
CA THR A 64 -4.15 4.72 12.68
C THR A 64 -3.00 5.34 11.90
N ASN A 65 -3.06 6.67 11.67
CA ASN A 65 -2.07 7.36 10.83
C ASN A 65 -0.69 7.50 11.49
N ASP A 66 -0.61 8.01 12.72
CA ASP A 66 0.65 8.14 13.47
C ASP A 66 0.42 7.80 14.98
N GLY A 67 -0.36 6.76 15.26
CA GLY A 67 -0.51 6.18 16.61
C GLY A 67 -1.28 7.04 17.60
N GLU A 68 -2.04 8.02 17.10
CA GLU A 68 -2.69 9.01 17.94
C GLU A 68 -3.82 8.36 18.75
N ARG A 69 -3.82 8.54 20.07
CA ARG A 69 -4.81 7.90 20.96
C ARG A 69 -6.24 8.25 20.57
N VAL A 70 -6.48 9.50 20.16
CA VAL A 70 -7.81 9.93 19.71
C VAL A 70 -8.25 9.15 18.46
N SER A 71 -7.35 8.93 17.51
CA SER A 71 -7.59 8.11 16.32
C SER A 71 -7.92 6.67 16.70
N HIS A 72 -7.15 6.06 17.63
CA HIS A 72 -7.46 4.72 18.13
C HIS A 72 -8.85 4.63 18.76
N MET A 73 -9.21 5.57 19.63
CA MET A 73 -10.51 5.54 20.31
C MET A 73 -11.69 5.64 19.32
N GLU A 74 -11.58 6.53 18.34
CA GLU A 74 -12.59 6.68 17.28
C GLU A 74 -12.70 5.40 16.44
N LEU A 75 -11.57 4.82 16.03
CA LEU A 75 -11.57 3.60 15.24
C LEU A 75 -12.12 2.41 16.03
N LEU A 76 -11.75 2.24 17.30
CA LEU A 76 -12.26 1.16 18.16
C LEU A 76 -13.79 1.19 18.24
N ALA A 77 -14.41 2.37 18.28
CA ALA A 77 -15.87 2.50 18.22
C ALA A 77 -16.44 1.98 16.89
N LYS A 78 -15.81 2.32 15.75
CA LYS A 78 -16.20 1.82 14.42
C LYS A 78 -16.03 0.29 14.31
N LEU A 79 -14.93 -0.24 14.84
CA LEU A 79 -14.65 -1.68 14.87
C LEU A 79 -15.66 -2.45 15.70
N ARG A 80 -16.03 -1.95 16.89
CA ARG A 80 -17.09 -2.55 17.72
C ARG A 80 -18.43 -2.60 16.97
N ALA A 81 -18.78 -1.54 16.24
CA ALA A 81 -19.99 -1.51 15.44
C ALA A 81 -19.95 -2.53 14.28
N LEU A 82 -18.81 -2.69 13.60
CA LEU A 82 -18.64 -3.73 12.59
C LEU A 82 -18.69 -5.14 13.20
N GLN A 83 -18.08 -5.33 14.38
CA GLN A 83 -18.01 -6.61 15.09
C GLN A 83 -19.39 -7.15 15.49
N GLN A 84 -20.36 -6.27 15.75
CA GLN A 84 -21.76 -6.67 15.97
C GLN A 84 -22.40 -7.33 14.73
N ARG A 85 -21.83 -7.17 13.54
CA ARG A 85 -22.34 -7.71 12.28
C ARG A 85 -21.49 -8.85 11.74
N LYS A 86 -20.16 -8.74 11.88
CA LYS A 86 -19.17 -9.67 11.31
C LYS A 86 -18.00 -9.83 12.30
N PRO A 87 -17.47 -11.04 12.55
CA PRO A 87 -16.18 -11.20 13.21
C PRO A 87 -15.10 -10.33 12.54
N VAL A 88 -14.32 -9.64 13.37
CA VAL A 88 -13.22 -8.77 12.95
C VAL A 88 -11.92 -9.28 13.57
N TYR A 89 -10.91 -9.47 12.74
CA TYR A 89 -9.57 -9.89 13.12
C TYR A 89 -8.57 -8.82 12.66
N THR A 90 -7.77 -8.29 13.55
CA THR A 90 -6.78 -7.25 13.22
C THR A 90 -5.39 -7.65 13.68
N VAL A 91 -4.40 -7.21 12.93
CA VAL A 91 -3.04 -6.97 13.45
C VAL A 91 -2.84 -5.46 13.53
N THR A 92 -2.01 -5.01 14.46
CA THR A 92 -1.48 -3.64 14.50
C THR A 92 -0.10 -3.62 13.84
N ALA A 93 0.41 -2.42 13.52
CA ALA A 93 1.73 -2.25 12.95
C ALA A 93 2.46 -0.98 13.43
N THR A 94 3.52 -0.59 12.72
CA THR A 94 4.50 0.43 13.14
C THR A 94 3.91 1.83 13.28
N HIS A 95 2.94 2.21 12.44
CA HIS A 95 2.26 3.50 12.63
C HIS A 95 1.35 3.52 13.86
N ASP A 96 0.83 2.37 14.30
CA ASP A 96 -0.18 2.31 15.38
C ASP A 96 0.36 2.68 16.76
N TRP A 97 1.66 2.58 17.00
CA TRP A 97 2.27 3.03 18.26
C TRP A 97 3.26 4.17 18.06
N CYS A 98 3.19 4.83 16.90
CA CYS A 98 4.04 5.97 16.55
C CYS A 98 5.54 5.65 16.71
N CYS A 99 6.02 4.61 16.03
CA CYS A 99 7.38 4.12 16.20
C CYS A 99 8.48 5.16 15.89
N ASP A 100 8.16 6.19 15.10
CA ASP A 100 9.06 7.28 14.74
C ASP A 100 9.01 8.47 15.73
N GLY A 101 8.10 8.43 16.72
CA GLY A 101 7.94 9.47 17.73
C GLY A 101 7.47 10.81 17.17
N ASN A 102 6.78 10.81 16.03
CA ASN A 102 6.45 12.03 15.28
C ASN A 102 4.94 12.19 15.01
N PRO A 103 4.06 12.16 16.03
CA PRO A 103 2.64 12.36 15.80
C PRO A 103 2.38 13.83 15.42
N ARG A 104 1.33 14.11 14.64
CA ARG A 104 1.13 15.45 14.03
C ARG A 104 -0.26 16.01 14.27
N ARG A 105 -0.29 17.23 14.78
CA ARG A 105 -1.46 18.12 14.81
C ARG A 105 -1.19 19.33 13.93
N PHE A 106 -2.15 19.68 13.06
CA PHE A 106 -2.04 20.81 12.14
C PHE A 106 -2.88 21.99 12.63
N CYS A 107 -2.27 23.16 12.74
CA CYS A 107 -2.96 24.40 13.11
C CYS A 107 -2.46 25.56 12.23
N GLY A 108 -3.20 25.86 11.17
CA GLY A 108 -2.83 26.95 10.25
C GLY A 108 -1.46 26.72 9.60
N ASN A 109 -0.46 27.51 10.02
CA ASN A 109 0.90 27.47 9.48
C ASN A 109 1.89 26.66 10.33
N SER A 110 1.45 26.07 11.45
CA SER A 110 2.29 25.26 12.33
C SER A 110 1.88 23.79 12.34
N VAL A 111 2.86 22.93 12.62
CA VAL A 111 2.68 21.54 13.02
C VAL A 111 3.11 21.46 14.48
N SER A 112 2.33 20.75 15.29
CA SER A 112 2.69 20.44 16.67
C SER A 112 2.74 18.93 16.88
N HIS A 113 3.60 18.50 17.80
CA HIS A 113 3.87 17.08 18.10
C HIS A 113 3.38 16.67 19.52
N ASP A 114 2.68 17.57 20.20
CA ASP A 114 2.04 17.36 21.49
C ASP A 114 0.70 16.61 21.34
N VAL A 115 0.75 15.45 20.70
CA VAL A 115 -0.41 14.57 20.51
C VAL A 115 -0.19 13.31 21.33
N PRO A 116 -1.10 12.97 22.28
CA PRO A 116 -1.00 11.71 23.00
C PRO A 116 -1.10 10.51 22.05
N THR A 117 -0.11 9.62 22.14
CA THR A 117 -0.08 8.36 21.38
C THR A 117 -0.37 7.16 22.29
N CYS A 118 -0.60 6.01 21.68
CA CYS A 118 -0.67 4.72 22.37
C CYS A 118 0.71 4.06 22.39
N THR A 119 1.06 3.41 23.50
CA THR A 119 2.23 2.52 23.51
C THR A 119 1.90 1.20 22.82
N SER A 120 2.92 0.49 22.34
CA SER A 120 2.76 -0.84 21.73
C SER A 120 2.09 -1.84 22.70
N GLU A 121 2.36 -1.75 24.01
CA GLU A 121 1.71 -2.61 25.01
C GLU A 121 0.22 -2.30 25.15
N GLU A 122 -0.17 -1.02 25.10
CA GLU A 122 -1.58 -0.64 25.14
C GLU A 122 -2.35 -1.15 23.92
N LEU A 123 -1.71 -1.18 22.74
CA LEU A 123 -2.32 -1.74 21.54
C LEU A 123 -2.75 -3.20 21.73
N GLY A 124 -1.90 -4.02 22.37
CA GLY A 124 -2.23 -5.41 22.68
C GLY A 124 -3.55 -5.52 23.45
N ARG A 125 -3.79 -4.62 24.42
CA ARG A 125 -5.02 -4.59 25.22
C ARG A 125 -6.20 -4.00 24.45
N PHE A 126 -5.99 -2.91 23.71
CA PHE A 126 -7.05 -2.22 22.97
C PHE A 126 -7.64 -3.08 21.86
N TYR A 127 -6.80 -3.88 21.21
CA TYR A 127 -7.19 -4.70 20.08
C TYR A 127 -7.40 -6.19 20.42
N ALA A 128 -7.23 -6.60 21.69
CA ALA A 128 -7.50 -7.97 22.14
C ALA A 128 -8.90 -8.49 21.76
N PRO A 129 -9.98 -7.68 21.81
CA PRO A 129 -11.31 -8.13 21.36
C PRO A 129 -11.43 -8.42 19.87
N PHE A 130 -10.47 -8.02 19.03
CA PHE A 130 -10.50 -8.21 17.58
C PHE A 130 -9.50 -9.28 17.13
N GLY A 131 -9.50 -10.42 17.83
CA GLY A 131 -8.71 -11.59 17.50
C GLY A 131 -8.16 -12.34 18.70
N PRO A 132 -7.21 -11.76 19.47
CA PRO A 132 -6.53 -12.46 20.57
C PRO A 132 -7.46 -13.11 21.59
N GLU A 133 -8.57 -12.47 21.98
CA GLU A 133 -9.54 -13.04 22.93
C GLU A 133 -10.30 -14.25 22.39
N GLN A 134 -10.39 -14.40 21.06
CA GLN A 134 -11.04 -15.53 20.40
C GLN A 134 -10.05 -16.58 19.88
N ALA A 135 -8.74 -16.36 20.12
CA ALA A 135 -7.69 -17.16 19.52
C ALA A 135 -7.55 -18.52 20.19
N LEU A 136 -7.08 -19.50 19.41
CA LEU A 136 -6.67 -20.81 19.90
C LEU A 136 -5.35 -20.74 20.66
N ASP A 137 -4.48 -19.80 20.26
CA ASP A 137 -3.15 -19.60 20.82
C ASP A 137 -2.70 -18.16 20.49
N VAL A 138 -1.94 -17.56 21.40
CA VAL A 138 -1.48 -16.16 21.32
C VAL A 138 0.00 -16.11 21.67
N TYR A 139 0.76 -15.35 20.90
CA TYR A 139 2.14 -15.00 21.20
C TYR A 139 2.26 -13.49 21.43
N THR A 140 2.66 -13.11 22.63
CA THR A 140 2.96 -11.72 22.96
C THR A 140 4.40 -11.42 22.54
N THR A 141 4.59 -10.43 21.67
CA THR A 141 5.90 -9.99 21.21
C THR A 141 6.67 -9.28 22.34
N HIS A 142 7.96 -9.04 22.13
CA HIS A 142 8.76 -8.21 23.04
C HIS A 142 8.29 -6.75 23.10
N LEU A 143 7.38 -6.32 22.21
CA LEU A 143 6.74 -4.99 22.23
C LEU A 143 5.39 -4.99 22.97
N GLY A 144 4.91 -6.13 23.44
CA GLY A 144 3.61 -6.26 24.12
C GLY A 144 2.39 -6.36 23.19
N THR A 145 2.60 -6.31 21.87
CA THR A 145 1.59 -6.61 20.84
C THR A 145 1.45 -8.12 20.65
N GLN A 146 0.37 -8.58 20.02
CA GLN A 146 -0.01 -10.00 20.03
C GLN A 146 -0.23 -10.58 18.64
N SER A 147 0.58 -11.57 18.27
CA SER A 147 0.26 -12.50 17.19
C SER A 147 -0.70 -13.57 17.70
N TYR A 148 -1.54 -14.12 16.85
CA TYR A 148 -2.52 -15.12 17.26
C TYR A 148 -2.97 -16.01 16.11
N THR A 149 -3.63 -17.12 16.44
CA THR A 149 -4.25 -17.99 15.44
C THR A 149 -5.69 -18.32 15.81
N VAL A 150 -6.57 -18.33 14.83
CA VAL A 150 -8.01 -18.57 15.03
C VAL A 150 -8.57 -19.40 13.88
N ASP A 151 -9.52 -20.28 14.20
CA ASP A 151 -10.27 -21.02 13.18
C ASP A 151 -11.43 -20.17 12.67
N ILE A 152 -11.59 -20.09 11.35
CA ILE A 152 -12.71 -19.41 10.70
C ILE A 152 -13.53 -20.46 9.95
N GLY A 153 -14.72 -20.74 10.47
CA GLY A 153 -15.52 -21.88 10.01
C GLY A 153 -14.80 -23.22 10.20
N ASP A 154 -15.06 -24.18 9.30
CA ASP A 154 -14.51 -25.53 9.40
C ASP A 154 -13.27 -25.77 8.52
N ASP A 155 -13.03 -24.91 7.52
CA ASP A 155 -12.05 -25.13 6.45
C ASP A 155 -10.85 -24.17 6.47
N VAL A 156 -10.88 -23.09 7.26
CA VAL A 156 -9.79 -22.09 7.32
C VAL A 156 -9.19 -21.98 8.73
N ARG A 157 -7.86 -21.81 8.78
CA ARG A 157 -7.12 -21.29 9.94
C ARG A 157 -6.43 -19.99 9.56
N LEU A 158 -6.73 -18.91 10.27
CA LEU A 158 -6.01 -17.64 10.17
C LEU A 158 -4.79 -17.66 11.10
N LEU A 159 -3.65 -17.23 10.57
CA LEU A 159 -2.44 -16.93 11.34
C LEU A 159 -2.15 -15.43 11.23
N ALA A 160 -2.42 -14.69 12.31
CA ALA A 160 -2.26 -13.24 12.38
C ALA A 160 -0.93 -12.92 13.05
N LEU A 161 -0.01 -12.27 12.32
CA LEU A 161 1.37 -12.07 12.74
C LEU A 161 1.68 -10.60 12.92
N ILE A 162 2.31 -10.27 14.06
CA ILE A 162 2.91 -8.96 14.31
C ILE A 162 4.39 -9.01 13.96
N ASP A 163 4.78 -8.26 12.93
CA ASP A 163 6.12 -8.25 12.35
C ASP A 163 6.84 -6.90 12.49
N ASP A 164 6.39 -6.04 13.40
CA ASP A 164 6.93 -4.68 13.60
C ASP A 164 8.45 -4.63 13.81
N GLN A 165 9.01 -5.59 14.54
CA GLN A 165 10.43 -5.64 14.81
C GLN A 165 10.93 -7.07 15.10
N ASN A 166 12.11 -7.40 14.58
CA ASN A 166 12.80 -8.67 14.79
C ASN A 166 13.82 -8.64 15.94
N GLY A 167 13.76 -7.63 16.81
CA GLY A 167 14.76 -7.38 17.87
C GLY A 167 16.11 -6.84 17.37
N ARG A 168 16.27 -6.57 16.06
CA ARG A 168 17.48 -6.02 15.43
C ARG A 168 17.19 -4.72 14.65
N GLY A 169 16.12 -4.02 15.01
CA GLY A 169 15.74 -2.74 14.38
C GLY A 169 15.21 -2.84 12.95
N ARG A 170 14.75 -4.03 12.51
CA ARG A 170 14.05 -4.23 11.22
C ARG A 170 12.74 -4.99 11.47
N ALA A 171 11.77 -4.81 10.58
CA ALA A 171 10.56 -5.64 10.57
C ALA A 171 10.92 -7.15 10.45
N GLY A 172 10.09 -8.02 11.02
CA GLY A 172 10.24 -9.46 11.06
C GLY A 172 10.00 -10.02 12.46
N PHE A 173 10.59 -11.19 12.74
CA PHE A 173 10.28 -11.98 13.93
C PHE A 173 11.54 -12.33 14.73
N THR A 174 11.41 -12.42 16.06
CA THR A 174 12.44 -13.03 16.91
C THR A 174 12.44 -14.55 16.74
N GLU A 175 13.47 -15.23 17.26
CA GLU A 175 13.57 -16.70 17.15
C GLU A 175 12.42 -17.40 17.88
N GLU A 176 12.06 -16.95 19.08
CA GLU A 176 10.96 -17.53 19.86
C GLU A 176 9.62 -17.35 19.15
N HIS A 177 9.42 -16.20 18.49
CA HIS A 177 8.23 -15.95 17.69
C HIS A 177 8.17 -16.89 16.47
N PHE A 178 9.30 -17.12 15.78
CA PHE A 178 9.35 -18.10 14.69
C PHE A 178 9.01 -19.51 15.16
N GLN A 179 9.54 -19.96 16.30
CA GLN A 179 9.23 -21.30 16.83
C GLN A 179 7.74 -21.45 17.15
N TRP A 180 7.10 -20.38 17.62
CA TRP A 180 5.65 -20.32 17.79
C TRP A 180 4.93 -20.41 16.44
N ILE A 181 5.34 -19.63 15.43
CA ILE A 181 4.78 -19.66 14.07
C ILE A 181 4.85 -21.08 13.48
N GLU A 182 6.01 -21.73 13.54
CA GLU A 182 6.24 -23.10 13.06
C GLU A 182 5.35 -24.12 13.78
N THR A 183 5.08 -23.89 15.07
CA THR A 183 4.17 -24.72 15.85
C THR A 183 2.72 -24.56 15.38
N GLN A 184 2.26 -23.32 15.13
CA GLN A 184 0.91 -23.09 14.62
C GLN A 184 0.72 -23.63 13.19
N LEU A 185 1.72 -23.46 12.32
CA LEU A 185 1.72 -24.03 10.96
C LEU A 185 1.58 -25.57 10.99
N ARG A 186 2.35 -26.25 11.85
CA ARG A 186 2.24 -27.72 12.05
C ARG A 186 0.88 -28.14 12.60
N ARG A 187 0.32 -27.39 13.55
CA ARG A 187 -1.02 -27.65 14.12
C ARG A 187 -2.12 -27.48 13.07
N ALA A 188 -2.03 -26.46 12.21
CA ALA A 188 -2.96 -26.22 11.12
C ALA A 188 -2.96 -27.37 10.11
N ALA A 189 -1.76 -27.81 9.70
CA ALA A 189 -1.59 -28.92 8.78
C ALA A 189 -2.19 -30.22 9.32
N LYS A 190 -1.97 -30.53 10.61
CA LYS A 190 -2.59 -31.69 11.27
C LYS A 190 -4.12 -31.62 11.34
N ALA A 191 -4.68 -30.41 11.41
CA ALA A 191 -6.12 -30.19 11.44
C ALA A 191 -6.78 -30.23 10.05
N GLY A 192 -6.00 -30.39 8.96
CA GLY A 192 -6.53 -30.44 7.60
C GLY A 192 -7.15 -29.12 7.11
N ARG A 193 -6.84 -27.99 7.76
CA ARG A 193 -7.38 -26.66 7.44
C ARG A 193 -6.49 -25.94 6.44
N VAL A 194 -7.09 -25.12 5.59
CA VAL A 194 -6.34 -24.18 4.74
C VAL A 194 -5.82 -23.07 5.63
N LEU A 195 -4.49 -22.96 5.76
CA LEU A 195 -3.86 -21.88 6.50
C LEU A 195 -3.67 -20.65 5.61
N ILE A 196 -4.16 -19.51 6.09
CA ILE A 196 -3.93 -18.19 5.50
C ILE A 196 -3.25 -17.34 6.56
N ALA A 197 -2.10 -16.75 6.24
CA ALA A 197 -1.45 -15.78 7.12
C ALA A 197 -1.86 -14.34 6.76
N MET A 198 -1.79 -13.45 7.75
CA MET A 198 -1.73 -12.01 7.53
C MET A 198 -0.64 -11.40 8.40
N GLU A 199 0.10 -10.45 7.84
CA GLU A 199 1.12 -9.64 8.51
C GLU A 199 1.18 -8.28 7.82
N HIS A 200 1.81 -7.27 8.42
CA HIS A 200 1.76 -5.94 7.85
C HIS A 200 2.82 -5.70 6.77
N HIS A 201 4.10 -5.97 7.05
CA HIS A 201 5.18 -5.66 6.12
C HIS A 201 5.29 -6.72 5.02
N LEU A 202 6.01 -6.38 3.95
CA LEU A 202 6.13 -7.26 2.79
C LEU A 202 7.15 -8.37 3.05
N LEU A 203 6.84 -9.61 2.66
CA LEU A 203 7.85 -10.66 2.51
C LEU A 203 8.57 -10.57 1.16
N LEU A 204 7.80 -10.28 0.11
CA LEU A 204 8.23 -10.20 -1.28
C LEU A 204 8.03 -8.79 -1.81
N PRO A 205 8.97 -8.26 -2.63
CA PRO A 205 8.79 -6.97 -3.26
C PRO A 205 7.64 -7.01 -4.29
N SER A 206 6.95 -5.89 -4.46
CA SER A 206 5.78 -5.78 -5.37
C SER A 206 6.18 -5.37 -6.80
N VAL A 207 7.09 -4.39 -6.95
CA VAL A 207 7.53 -3.87 -8.25
C VAL A 207 9.02 -4.15 -8.48
N HIS A 208 9.89 -3.33 -7.89
CA HIS A 208 11.33 -3.49 -7.89
C HIS A 208 11.88 -2.80 -6.63
N PRO A 209 12.94 -3.31 -5.98
CA PRO A 209 13.53 -2.67 -4.80
C PRO A 209 13.99 -1.21 -5.01
N LEU A 210 14.16 -0.76 -6.25
CA LEU A 210 14.39 0.65 -6.58
C LEU A 210 13.21 1.55 -6.18
N ILE A 211 11.97 1.03 -6.30
CA ILE A 211 10.73 1.75 -5.99
C ILE A 211 10.22 1.40 -4.59
N THR A 212 10.36 0.13 -4.19
CA THR A 212 9.76 -0.44 -2.98
C THR A 212 10.79 -0.79 -1.91
N GLY A 213 12.01 -0.24 -2.02
CA GLY A 213 13.11 -0.55 -1.12
C GLY A 213 12.77 -0.16 0.32
N GLY A 214 13.04 -1.04 1.27
CA GLY A 214 12.80 -0.80 2.69
C GLY A 214 11.40 -1.21 3.20
N CYS A 215 10.46 -1.58 2.32
CA CYS A 215 9.12 -2.03 2.73
C CYS A 215 9.06 -3.51 3.16
N CYS A 216 10.12 -4.29 2.92
CA CYS A 216 10.15 -5.71 3.24
C CYS A 216 10.75 -5.98 4.62
N VAL A 217 10.36 -7.11 5.22
CA VAL A 217 10.99 -7.63 6.43
C VAL A 217 12.51 -7.81 6.28
N GLY A 218 13.23 -7.71 7.40
CA GLY A 218 14.66 -7.97 7.46
C GLY A 218 14.99 -9.42 7.09
N ASP A 219 16.10 -9.62 6.37
CA ASP A 219 16.57 -10.95 5.94
C ASP A 219 15.50 -11.76 5.17
N ARG A 220 14.67 -11.04 4.39
CA ARG A 220 13.43 -11.54 3.74
C ARG A 220 13.55 -12.91 3.10
N GLU A 221 14.65 -13.20 2.40
CA GLU A 221 14.82 -14.47 1.70
C GLU A 221 14.93 -15.66 2.64
N GLU A 222 15.60 -15.48 3.78
CA GLU A 222 15.70 -16.51 4.82
C GLU A 222 14.36 -16.69 5.52
N VAL A 223 13.70 -15.58 5.86
CA VAL A 223 12.36 -15.57 6.49
C VAL A 223 11.34 -16.30 5.61
N VAL A 224 11.23 -15.93 4.33
CA VAL A 224 10.32 -16.56 3.36
C VAL A 224 10.59 -18.06 3.26
N ARG A 225 11.86 -18.45 3.08
CA ARG A 225 12.22 -19.87 2.99
C ARG A 225 11.88 -20.62 4.26
N ARG A 226 12.10 -20.05 5.45
CA ARG A 226 11.75 -20.68 6.74
C ARG A 226 10.24 -20.89 6.88
N LEU A 227 9.44 -19.87 6.59
CA LEU A 227 7.97 -19.96 6.59
C LEU A 227 7.46 -21.02 5.61
N MET A 228 8.02 -21.07 4.40
CA MET A 228 7.67 -22.08 3.39
C MET A 228 8.03 -23.50 3.82
N ARG A 229 9.22 -23.70 4.44
CA ARG A 229 9.62 -25.00 5.00
C ARG A 229 8.66 -25.47 6.09
N ALA A 230 8.13 -24.54 6.86
CA ALA A 230 7.14 -24.81 7.89
C ALA A 230 5.71 -25.03 7.34
N GLY A 231 5.49 -24.76 6.05
CA GLY A 231 4.24 -25.06 5.35
C GLY A 231 3.37 -23.84 5.01
N LEU A 232 3.86 -22.61 5.22
CA LEU A 232 3.14 -21.40 4.80
C LEU A 232 3.12 -21.30 3.28
N ARG A 233 1.91 -21.08 2.71
CA ARG A 233 1.70 -20.95 1.26
C ARG A 233 1.03 -19.64 0.85
N TYR A 234 0.16 -19.09 1.70
CA TYR A 234 -0.62 -17.89 1.36
C TYR A 234 -0.52 -16.88 2.48
N VAL A 235 -0.16 -15.65 2.14
CA VAL A 235 -0.06 -14.53 3.07
C VAL A 235 -0.68 -13.29 2.44
N PHE A 236 -1.45 -12.54 3.23
CA PHE A 236 -1.96 -11.22 2.88
C PHE A 236 -1.17 -10.16 3.65
N VAL A 237 -0.69 -9.14 2.95
CA VAL A 237 0.13 -8.06 3.53
C VAL A 237 -0.40 -6.67 3.17
N GLY A 238 0.11 -5.63 3.83
CA GLY A 238 -0.23 -4.21 3.60
C GLY A 238 1.03 -3.36 3.42
N HIS A 239 1.13 -2.27 4.19
CA HIS A 239 2.31 -1.40 4.38
C HIS A 239 2.70 -0.53 3.18
N SER A 240 2.81 -1.13 2.01
CA SER A 240 3.27 -0.43 0.81
C SER A 240 2.17 0.39 0.11
N HIS A 241 0.91 0.19 0.52
CA HIS A 241 -0.30 0.75 -0.07
C HIS A 241 -0.55 0.38 -1.54
N MET A 242 0.21 -0.57 -2.10
CA MET A 242 0.08 -1.00 -3.49
C MET A 242 -0.67 -2.34 -3.59
N GLN A 243 -1.56 -2.49 -4.56
CA GLN A 243 -2.25 -3.75 -4.83
C GLN A 243 -1.38 -4.63 -5.74
N PHE A 244 -0.83 -5.74 -5.24
CA PHE A 244 0.05 -6.63 -6.02
C PHE A 244 -0.02 -8.09 -5.58
N VAL A 245 0.28 -9.01 -6.51
CA VAL A 245 0.50 -10.43 -6.21
C VAL A 245 1.93 -10.82 -6.57
N SER A 246 2.65 -11.33 -5.58
CA SER A 246 4.03 -11.81 -5.73
C SER A 246 4.12 -13.28 -5.34
N ARG A 247 4.91 -14.06 -6.09
CA ARG A 247 5.21 -15.45 -5.75
C ARG A 247 6.71 -15.69 -5.66
N PHE A 248 7.10 -16.52 -4.71
CA PHE A 248 8.45 -17.04 -4.60
C PHE A 248 8.39 -18.57 -4.55
N THR A 249 9.16 -19.21 -5.42
CA THR A 249 9.30 -20.67 -5.48
C THR A 249 10.74 -21.03 -5.16
N ASP A 250 10.94 -21.90 -4.19
CA ASP A 250 12.28 -22.33 -3.80
C ASP A 250 12.76 -23.55 -4.61
N GLU A 251 13.98 -23.98 -4.34
CA GLU A 251 14.66 -25.06 -5.07
C GLU A 251 13.98 -26.43 -4.84
N ALA A 252 13.18 -26.56 -3.79
CA ALA A 252 12.38 -27.75 -3.49
C ALA A 252 10.98 -27.71 -4.13
N GLY A 253 10.68 -26.67 -4.91
CA GLY A 253 9.38 -26.48 -5.58
C GLY A 253 8.27 -26.00 -4.65
N ARG A 254 8.58 -25.62 -3.40
CA ARG A 254 7.59 -24.99 -2.51
C ARG A 254 7.32 -23.59 -3.03
N THR A 255 6.08 -23.11 -2.93
CA THR A 255 5.72 -21.75 -3.36
C THR A 255 4.98 -21.02 -2.25
N LEU A 256 5.39 -19.78 -1.99
CA LEU A 256 4.63 -18.80 -1.22
C LEU A 256 4.04 -17.76 -2.16
N THR A 257 2.74 -17.52 -2.03
CA THR A 257 2.01 -16.46 -2.69
C THR A 257 1.66 -15.38 -1.68
N GLN A 258 2.15 -14.15 -1.93
CA GLN A 258 1.81 -12.96 -1.20
C GLN A 258 0.78 -12.15 -2.00
N VAL A 259 -0.33 -11.79 -1.35
CA VAL A 259 -1.27 -10.78 -1.85
C VAL A 259 -1.07 -9.52 -1.01
N ASN A 260 -0.44 -8.52 -1.61
CA ASN A 260 -0.28 -7.19 -1.05
C ASN A 260 -1.56 -6.40 -1.33
N VAL A 261 -2.27 -6.05 -0.27
CA VAL A 261 -3.54 -5.33 -0.32
C VAL A 261 -3.22 -3.84 -0.30
N GLY A 262 -3.73 -3.11 -1.29
CA GLY A 262 -3.56 -1.66 -1.34
C GLY A 262 -4.24 -0.96 -0.15
N SER A 263 -3.89 0.31 0.08
CA SER A 263 -4.42 1.04 1.22
C SER A 263 -5.89 1.44 1.01
N LEU A 264 -6.73 1.19 2.01
CA LEU A 264 -8.13 1.68 2.00
C LEU A 264 -8.22 3.22 1.99
N CYS A 265 -7.13 3.86 2.41
CA CYS A 265 -7.03 5.26 2.81
C CYS A 265 -6.73 6.21 1.63
N GLY A 266 -6.42 5.66 0.46
CA GLY A 266 -6.06 6.36 -0.77
C GLY A 266 -6.57 5.60 -2.01
N TYR A 267 -6.12 5.99 -3.20
CA TYR A 267 -6.49 5.28 -4.43
C TYR A 267 -5.83 3.88 -4.47
N PRO A 268 -6.55 2.79 -4.84
CA PRO A 268 -7.94 2.74 -5.30
C PRO A 268 -8.97 2.39 -4.19
N ALA A 269 -8.57 2.42 -2.91
CA ALA A 269 -9.38 2.00 -1.76
C ALA A 269 -9.93 0.56 -1.92
N PRO A 270 -9.06 -0.45 -1.99
CA PRO A 270 -9.43 -1.83 -2.27
C PRO A 270 -10.09 -2.53 -1.08
N ILE A 271 -11.01 -3.43 -1.42
CA ILE A 271 -11.68 -4.37 -0.52
C ILE A 271 -11.47 -5.76 -1.13
N CYS A 272 -10.50 -6.51 -0.60
CA CYS A 272 -10.11 -7.80 -1.16
C CYS A 272 -11.04 -8.91 -0.66
N ARG A 273 -11.81 -9.52 -1.57
CA ARG A 273 -12.72 -10.64 -1.29
C ARG A 273 -12.01 -11.95 -1.53
N VAL A 274 -11.97 -12.81 -0.52
CA VAL A 274 -11.31 -14.11 -0.60
C VAL A 274 -12.34 -15.23 -0.43
N THR A 275 -12.30 -16.21 -1.31
CA THR A 275 -13.11 -17.42 -1.22
C THR A 275 -12.20 -18.63 -1.08
N VAL A 276 -12.43 -19.41 -0.02
CA VAL A 276 -11.78 -20.70 0.21
C VAL A 276 -12.79 -21.81 -0.04
N ALA A 277 -12.49 -22.70 -0.98
CA ALA A 277 -13.36 -23.83 -1.30
C ALA A 277 -12.52 -25.01 -1.82
N ASN A 278 -12.74 -26.21 -1.28
CA ASN A 278 -12.07 -27.44 -1.70
C ASN A 278 -10.54 -27.30 -1.70
N GLY A 279 -9.97 -26.66 -0.68
CA GLY A 279 -8.53 -26.42 -0.56
C GLY A 279 -7.97 -25.32 -1.47
N ARG A 280 -8.80 -24.71 -2.32
CA ARG A 280 -8.39 -23.61 -3.20
C ARG A 280 -8.67 -22.26 -2.56
N VAL A 281 -7.76 -21.32 -2.79
CA VAL A 281 -7.90 -19.93 -2.33
C VAL A 281 -7.97 -19.04 -3.56
N ARG A 282 -9.08 -18.32 -3.69
CA ARG A 282 -9.30 -17.35 -4.77
C ARG A 282 -9.56 -16.00 -4.17
N PHE A 283 -9.05 -14.96 -4.81
CA PHE A 283 -9.37 -13.59 -4.44
C PHE A 283 -9.87 -12.79 -5.63
N PHE A 284 -10.63 -11.76 -5.31
CA PHE A 284 -11.05 -10.69 -6.21
C PHE A 284 -11.07 -9.39 -5.42
N THR A 285 -10.52 -8.32 -5.97
CA THR A 285 -10.46 -7.01 -5.35
C THR A 285 -11.55 -6.13 -5.94
N GLU A 286 -12.48 -5.68 -5.09
CA GLU A 286 -13.39 -4.60 -5.46
C GLU A 286 -12.86 -3.27 -4.90
N HIS A 287 -13.24 -2.17 -5.53
CA HIS A 287 -12.86 -0.83 -5.08
C HIS A 287 -14.05 -0.11 -4.46
N LEU A 288 -13.81 0.75 -3.47
CA LEU A 288 -14.86 1.59 -2.89
C LEU A 288 -15.50 2.43 -4.00
N GLN A 289 -16.83 2.46 -4.05
CA GLN A 289 -17.58 3.15 -5.11
C GLN A 289 -17.84 4.61 -4.77
N SER A 290 -18.28 4.86 -3.53
CA SER A 290 -18.60 6.21 -3.04
C SER A 290 -18.56 6.25 -1.51
N PHE A 291 -18.38 7.44 -0.95
CA PHE A 291 -18.52 7.72 0.48
C PHE A 291 -19.26 9.03 0.69
N VAL A 292 -19.80 9.25 1.90
CA VAL A 292 -20.46 10.51 2.26
C VAL A 292 -19.50 11.35 3.08
N TRP A 293 -19.10 12.50 2.56
CA TRP A 293 -18.21 13.42 3.27
C TRP A 293 -18.84 14.81 3.30
N LYS A 294 -18.93 15.40 4.50
CA LYS A 294 -19.55 16.71 4.75
C LYS A 294 -20.95 16.83 4.13
N GLY A 295 -21.74 15.76 4.23
CA GLY A 295 -23.12 15.69 3.72
C GLY A 295 -23.24 15.49 2.21
N GLN A 296 -22.14 15.30 1.47
CA GLN A 296 -22.15 15.08 0.03
C GLN A 296 -21.71 13.67 -0.32
N VAL A 297 -22.38 13.06 -1.31
CA VAL A 297 -21.95 11.78 -1.89
C VAL A 297 -20.77 12.05 -2.83
N VAL A 298 -19.61 11.49 -2.49
CA VAL A 298 -18.37 11.63 -3.25
C VAL A 298 -18.12 10.31 -4.01
N PRO A 299 -18.01 10.34 -5.36
CA PRO A 299 -17.55 9.18 -6.12
C PRO A 299 -16.09 8.90 -5.79
N ALA A 300 -15.81 7.73 -5.21
CA ALA A 300 -14.52 7.47 -4.58
C ALA A 300 -13.37 7.42 -5.59
N GLN A 301 -13.49 6.61 -6.66
CA GLN A 301 -12.41 6.42 -7.63
C GLN A 301 -11.86 7.72 -8.25
N PRO A 302 -12.68 8.59 -8.87
CA PRO A 302 -12.16 9.84 -9.44
C PRO A 302 -11.66 10.81 -8.37
N TYR A 303 -12.24 10.82 -7.16
CA TYR A 303 -11.79 11.68 -6.06
C TYR A 303 -10.41 11.27 -5.57
N LEU A 304 -10.23 9.98 -5.26
CA LEU A 304 -8.98 9.42 -4.75
C LEU A 304 -7.87 9.53 -5.80
N ALA A 305 -8.17 9.28 -7.08
CA ALA A 305 -7.22 9.47 -8.18
C ALA A 305 -6.77 10.95 -8.28
N ALA A 306 -7.72 11.89 -8.23
CA ALA A 306 -7.41 13.32 -8.25
C ALA A 306 -6.58 13.76 -7.03
N HIS A 307 -6.82 13.17 -5.86
CA HIS A 307 -6.02 13.39 -4.67
C HIS A 307 -4.58 12.88 -4.86
N ALA A 308 -4.41 11.64 -5.32
CA ALA A 308 -3.10 11.07 -5.61
C ALA A 308 -2.30 11.92 -6.62
N PHE A 309 -2.97 12.46 -7.65
CA PHE A 309 -2.32 13.34 -8.63
C PHE A 309 -1.73 14.61 -8.02
N GLN A 310 -2.20 15.07 -6.85
CA GLN A 310 -1.65 16.26 -6.20
C GLN A 310 -0.15 16.15 -5.91
N MET A 311 0.35 14.93 -5.65
CA MET A 311 1.78 14.66 -5.43
C MET A 311 2.64 15.09 -6.63
N ILE A 312 2.08 15.00 -7.84
CA ILE A 312 2.72 15.41 -9.09
C ILE A 312 2.30 16.83 -9.46
N ASP A 313 1.00 17.07 -9.52
CA ASP A 313 0.42 18.29 -10.08
C ASP A 313 0.80 19.52 -9.28
N ARG A 314 0.82 19.43 -7.94
CA ARG A 314 1.21 20.57 -7.11
C ARG A 314 2.68 20.91 -7.35
N LEU A 315 3.55 19.93 -7.50
CA LEU A 315 4.95 20.21 -7.81
C LEU A 315 5.07 20.95 -9.16
N LEU A 316 4.41 20.43 -10.20
CA LEU A 316 4.41 21.01 -11.56
C LEU A 316 3.74 22.40 -11.64
N GLN A 317 2.79 22.68 -10.74
CA GLN A 317 2.03 23.92 -10.66
C GLN A 317 2.58 24.92 -9.63
N SER A 318 3.77 24.67 -9.08
CA SER A 318 4.40 25.59 -8.14
C SER A 318 4.51 27.00 -8.74
N PRO A 319 3.95 28.04 -8.08
CA PRO A 319 3.94 29.40 -8.64
C PRO A 319 5.31 30.08 -8.54
N ASN A 320 6.09 29.76 -7.50
CA ASN A 320 7.37 30.37 -7.17
C ASN A 320 8.34 29.33 -6.57
N GLN A 321 9.59 29.76 -6.37
CA GLN A 321 10.65 28.90 -5.82
C GLN A 321 10.31 28.38 -4.42
N LYS A 322 9.77 29.23 -3.54
CA LYS A 322 9.42 28.82 -2.17
C LYS A 322 8.40 27.69 -2.16
N GLU A 323 7.33 27.80 -2.94
CA GLU A 323 6.32 26.74 -3.05
C GLU A 323 6.90 25.45 -3.64
N PHE A 324 7.80 25.56 -4.62
CA PHE A 324 8.48 24.39 -5.19
C PHE A 324 9.38 23.70 -4.15
N THR A 325 10.19 24.47 -3.41
CA THR A 325 11.02 23.98 -2.30
C THR A 325 10.19 23.28 -1.23
N ASP A 326 9.13 23.94 -0.73
CA ASP A 326 8.29 23.40 0.34
C ASP A 326 7.56 22.12 -0.09
N ARG A 327 7.08 22.05 -1.34
CA ARG A 327 6.41 20.85 -1.88
C ARG A 327 7.38 19.70 -2.09
N LEU A 328 8.62 19.97 -2.52
CA LEU A 328 9.67 18.94 -2.59
C LEU A 328 9.99 18.40 -1.20
N ALA A 329 10.18 19.28 -0.21
CA ALA A 329 10.45 18.87 1.17
C ALA A 329 9.30 18.03 1.75
N ALA A 330 8.05 18.38 1.46
CA ALA A 330 6.87 17.61 1.87
C ALA A 330 6.82 16.20 1.24
N LEU A 331 7.38 16.03 0.03
CA LEU A 331 7.57 14.73 -0.64
C LEU A 331 8.83 13.98 -0.15
N GLN A 332 9.46 14.45 0.94
CA GLN A 332 10.73 13.93 1.46
C GLN A 332 11.90 14.01 0.47
N LEU A 333 11.80 14.91 -0.52
CA LEU A 333 12.88 15.21 -1.45
C LEU A 333 13.74 16.36 -0.92
N PRO A 334 15.03 16.44 -1.30
CA PRO A 334 15.94 17.55 -0.94
C PRO A 334 15.49 18.93 -1.46
N GLY A 335 14.48 19.51 -0.80
CA GLY A 335 13.81 20.75 -1.21
C GLY A 335 14.78 21.92 -1.37
N GLU A 336 15.66 22.17 -0.40
CA GLU A 336 16.63 23.26 -0.47
C GLU A 336 17.62 23.10 -1.64
N LYS A 337 18.06 21.85 -1.88
CA LYS A 337 19.03 21.53 -2.95
C LYS A 337 18.43 21.70 -4.34
N PHE A 338 17.18 21.28 -4.54
CA PHE A 338 16.52 21.34 -5.84
C PHE A 338 15.73 22.64 -6.05
N GLY A 339 15.34 23.30 -4.97
CA GLY A 339 14.61 24.56 -4.95
C GLY A 339 15.35 25.68 -5.67
N VAL A 340 16.66 25.80 -5.45
CA VAL A 340 17.52 26.79 -6.13
C VAL A 340 17.54 26.63 -7.65
N LEU A 341 17.19 25.44 -8.17
CA LEU A 341 17.11 25.18 -9.60
C LEU A 341 15.75 25.59 -10.20
N TYR A 342 14.77 26.03 -9.40
CA TYR A 342 13.42 26.35 -9.85
C TYR A 342 13.37 27.28 -11.09
N PRO A 343 14.13 28.40 -11.17
CA PRO A 343 14.10 29.25 -12.35
C PRO A 343 14.50 28.53 -13.64
N LEU A 344 15.45 27.57 -13.54
CA LEU A 344 15.94 26.76 -14.66
C LEU A 344 14.94 25.67 -15.04
N VAL A 345 14.29 25.02 -14.07
CA VAL A 345 13.37 23.90 -14.34
C VAL A 345 11.94 24.35 -14.61
N ARG A 346 11.53 25.57 -14.26
CA ARG A 346 10.16 26.09 -14.47
C ARG A 346 9.64 25.92 -15.91
N PRO A 347 10.43 26.18 -16.98
CA PRO A 347 10.00 25.89 -18.35
C PRO A 347 9.74 24.39 -18.59
N LEU A 348 10.57 23.51 -18.02
CA LEU A 348 10.39 22.07 -18.09
C LEU A 348 9.12 21.62 -17.35
N LEU A 349 8.82 22.17 -16.17
CA LEU A 349 7.58 21.88 -15.44
C LEU A 349 6.35 22.25 -16.28
N ARG A 350 6.37 23.42 -16.94
CA ARG A 350 5.31 23.83 -17.88
C ARG A 350 5.24 22.93 -19.11
N PHE A 351 6.38 22.51 -19.63
CA PHE A 351 6.44 21.58 -20.76
C PHE A 351 5.77 20.26 -20.39
N VAL A 352 6.13 19.64 -19.25
CA VAL A 352 5.53 18.37 -18.80
C VAL A 352 4.00 18.46 -18.71
N ARG A 353 3.47 19.59 -18.23
CA ARG A 353 2.02 19.82 -18.08
C ARG A 353 1.26 19.91 -19.40
N THR A 354 1.90 20.40 -20.46
CA THR A 354 1.20 20.80 -21.70
C THR A 354 1.60 19.96 -22.89
N ALA A 355 2.74 19.27 -22.82
CA ALA A 355 3.30 18.53 -23.92
C ALA A 355 2.45 17.32 -24.32
N THR A 356 2.57 17.00 -25.59
CA THR A 356 2.14 15.73 -26.18
C THR A 356 3.34 14.80 -26.36
N LEU A 357 3.11 13.49 -26.49
CA LEU A 357 4.19 12.54 -26.77
C LEU A 357 4.91 12.84 -28.09
N GLY A 358 4.23 13.41 -29.10
CA GLY A 358 4.88 13.88 -30.33
C GLY A 358 5.84 15.04 -30.10
N GLN A 359 5.50 15.97 -29.21
CA GLN A 359 6.43 17.05 -28.78
C GLN A 359 7.59 16.49 -27.97
N CYS A 360 7.32 15.57 -27.03
CA CYS A 360 8.37 14.89 -26.25
C CYS A 360 9.34 14.15 -27.17
N ALA A 361 8.83 13.41 -28.16
CA ALA A 361 9.65 12.64 -29.09
C ALA A 361 10.59 13.53 -29.92
N ARG A 362 10.12 14.70 -30.36
CA ARG A 362 10.96 15.68 -31.07
C ARG A 362 12.14 16.18 -30.25
N VAL A 363 11.96 16.30 -28.93
CA VAL A 363 13.04 16.70 -28.00
C VAL A 363 13.95 15.52 -27.64
N LEU A 364 13.37 14.36 -27.34
CA LEU A 364 14.08 13.21 -26.79
C LEU A 364 14.82 12.38 -27.83
N ARG A 365 14.31 12.28 -29.07
CA ARG A 365 14.92 11.45 -30.12
C ARG A 365 16.30 11.94 -30.54
N PRO A 366 16.55 13.24 -30.82
CA PRO A 366 17.89 13.75 -31.13
C PRO A 366 18.91 13.54 -29.99
N LEU A 367 18.42 13.56 -28.75
CA LEU A 367 19.23 13.30 -27.55
C LEU A 367 19.54 11.81 -27.33
N GLY A 368 19.01 10.92 -28.18
CA GLY A 368 19.23 9.48 -28.11
C GLY A 368 18.38 8.73 -27.08
N PHE A 369 17.35 9.36 -26.50
CA PHE A 369 16.48 8.73 -25.50
C PHE A 369 15.44 7.78 -26.09
N LEU A 370 15.14 7.89 -27.40
CA LEU A 370 14.14 7.06 -28.08
C LEU A 370 14.77 6.13 -29.13
N LYS A 371 15.99 5.65 -28.86
CA LYS A 371 16.72 4.76 -29.79
C LYS A 371 15.91 3.47 -29.98
N GLY A 372 15.72 3.07 -31.24
CA GLY A 372 14.98 1.85 -31.59
C GLY A 372 13.45 1.98 -31.61
N VAL A 373 12.89 3.15 -31.27
CA VAL A 373 11.44 3.39 -31.39
C VAL A 373 11.07 3.77 -32.82
N PRO A 374 10.21 3.00 -33.52
CA PRO A 374 9.77 3.31 -34.87
C PRO A 374 9.07 4.67 -34.97
N GLU A 375 9.17 5.35 -36.11
CA GLU A 375 8.43 6.60 -36.35
C GLU A 375 6.91 6.39 -36.38
N SER A 376 6.45 5.21 -36.79
CA SER A 376 5.03 4.85 -36.73
C SER A 376 4.47 4.94 -35.31
N CYS A 377 5.21 4.46 -34.30
CA CYS A 377 4.80 4.54 -32.90
C CYS A 377 4.71 6.00 -32.39
N VAL A 378 5.62 6.87 -32.83
CA VAL A 378 5.55 8.30 -32.48
C VAL A 378 4.34 8.98 -33.13
N ARG A 379 4.06 8.67 -34.40
CA ARG A 379 2.89 9.20 -35.10
C ARG A 379 1.58 8.74 -34.47
N GLU A 380 1.47 7.48 -34.09
CA GLU A 380 0.30 6.91 -33.40
C GLU A 380 0.01 7.65 -32.09
N CYS A 381 1.06 7.94 -31.33
CA CYS A 381 0.95 8.61 -30.03
C CYS A 381 1.01 10.14 -30.10
N GLN A 382 1.06 10.76 -31.28
CA GLN A 382 1.48 12.16 -31.41
C GLN A 382 0.59 13.16 -30.66
N SER A 383 -0.71 12.87 -30.52
CA SER A 383 -1.71 13.71 -29.84
C SER A 383 -1.90 13.36 -28.36
N VAL A 384 -1.34 12.23 -27.90
CA VAL A 384 -1.45 11.78 -26.51
C VAL A 384 -0.76 12.79 -25.62
N ARG A 385 -1.49 13.32 -24.64
CA ARG A 385 -0.95 14.27 -23.64
C ARG A 385 -0.03 13.53 -22.67
N LEU A 386 1.11 14.14 -22.35
CA LEU A 386 2.10 13.55 -21.45
C LEU A 386 1.57 13.43 -20.01
N LEU A 387 1.00 14.50 -19.46
CA LEU A 387 0.59 14.50 -18.05
C LEU A 387 -0.46 13.42 -17.72
N PRO A 388 -1.56 13.23 -18.49
CA PRO A 388 -2.48 12.11 -18.27
C PRO A 388 -1.83 10.72 -18.41
N LEU A 389 -0.82 10.57 -19.26
CA LEU A 389 -0.06 9.32 -19.33
C LEU A 389 0.76 9.09 -18.06
N VAL A 390 1.44 10.14 -17.56
CA VAL A 390 2.20 10.09 -16.30
C VAL A 390 1.27 9.76 -15.13
N HIS A 391 0.10 10.40 -15.08
CA HIS A 391 -0.97 10.11 -14.12
C HIS A 391 -1.39 8.65 -14.16
N ARG A 392 -1.65 8.09 -15.35
CA ARG A 392 -2.01 6.67 -15.49
C ARG A 392 -0.90 5.74 -14.99
N ILE A 393 0.34 5.98 -15.40
CA ILE A 393 1.49 5.17 -14.94
C ILE A 393 1.66 5.29 -13.41
N PHE A 394 1.39 6.47 -12.85
CA PHE A 394 1.44 6.69 -11.42
C PHE A 394 0.34 5.94 -10.66
N LEU A 395 -0.90 5.92 -11.14
CA LEU A 395 -1.97 5.12 -10.52
C LEU A 395 -1.70 3.62 -10.59
N ASN A 396 -1.06 3.15 -11.66
CA ASN A 396 -0.65 1.75 -11.80
C ASN A 396 0.31 1.28 -10.68
N LEU A 397 0.99 2.22 -10.00
CA LEU A 397 1.76 1.91 -8.80
C LEU A 397 0.86 1.37 -7.68
N PHE A 398 -0.35 1.92 -7.54
CA PHE A 398 -1.25 1.62 -6.44
C PHE A 398 -2.30 0.55 -6.78
N ASP A 399 -2.80 0.50 -8.02
CA ASP A 399 -3.82 -0.48 -8.42
C ASP A 399 -3.25 -1.75 -9.07
N GLY A 400 -1.93 -1.86 -9.20
CA GLY A 400 -1.26 -3.03 -9.79
C GLY A 400 -1.39 -3.10 -11.31
N ALA A 401 -1.64 -1.97 -11.96
CA ALA A 401 -1.97 -1.83 -13.36
C ALA A 401 -3.24 -2.59 -13.75
N GLU A 402 -4.34 -2.30 -13.03
CA GLU A 402 -5.70 -2.83 -13.31
C GLU A 402 -6.08 -2.66 -14.80
N HIS A 403 -5.63 -1.55 -15.40
CA HIS A 403 -5.77 -1.27 -16.83
C HIS A 403 -4.39 -1.25 -17.51
N PRO A 404 -3.80 -2.41 -17.84
CA PRO A 404 -2.43 -2.49 -18.30
C PRO A 404 -2.26 -1.90 -19.71
N PHE A 405 -1.06 -1.43 -19.99
CA PHE A 405 -0.64 -1.06 -21.33
C PHE A 405 -0.37 -2.34 -22.14
N LEU A 406 -0.68 -2.31 -23.44
CA LEU A 406 -0.32 -3.40 -24.34
C LEU A 406 1.21 -3.48 -24.47
N ARG A 407 1.81 -4.58 -24.00
CA ARG A 407 3.23 -4.88 -24.20
C ARG A 407 3.57 -4.79 -25.69
N GLY A 408 4.57 -3.98 -26.02
CA GLY A 408 4.97 -3.73 -27.42
C GLY A 408 4.09 -2.74 -28.19
N GLY A 409 3.04 -2.16 -27.59
CA GLY A 409 2.28 -1.06 -28.16
C GLY A 409 3.08 0.24 -28.24
N ALA A 410 2.56 1.25 -28.95
CA ALA A 410 3.30 2.50 -29.20
C ALA A 410 3.65 3.29 -27.93
N GLN A 411 2.70 3.46 -27.00
CA GLN A 411 2.94 4.12 -25.71
C GLN A 411 3.98 3.36 -24.86
N TYR A 412 3.83 2.02 -24.78
CA TYR A 412 4.77 1.15 -24.08
C TYR A 412 6.20 1.31 -24.63
N ARG A 413 6.40 1.21 -25.95
CA ARG A 413 7.73 1.34 -26.56
C ARG A 413 8.37 2.70 -26.30
N LEU A 414 7.57 3.78 -26.31
CA LEU A 414 8.08 5.12 -26.02
C LEU A 414 8.58 5.26 -24.59
N VAL A 415 7.78 4.82 -23.62
CA VAL A 415 8.15 4.87 -22.20
C VAL A 415 9.35 3.96 -21.93
N MET A 416 9.31 2.71 -22.40
CA MET A 416 10.39 1.74 -22.17
C MET A 416 11.71 2.17 -22.79
N ALA A 417 11.70 2.74 -24.00
CA ALA A 417 12.94 3.27 -24.60
C ALA A 417 13.54 4.42 -23.79
N PHE A 418 12.69 5.33 -23.29
CA PHE A 418 13.10 6.42 -22.44
C PHE A 418 13.71 5.91 -21.13
N MET A 419 13.05 4.97 -20.45
CA MET A 419 13.51 4.37 -19.19
C MET A 419 14.83 3.60 -19.38
N ALA A 420 14.93 2.78 -20.43
CA ALA A 420 16.17 2.06 -20.74
C ALA A 420 17.34 3.01 -21.06
N SER A 421 17.08 4.12 -21.74
CA SER A 421 18.10 5.14 -21.98
C SER A 421 18.51 5.87 -20.69
N LEU A 422 17.58 6.10 -19.76
CA LEU A 422 17.90 6.70 -18.45
C LEU A 422 18.75 5.76 -17.60
N GLU A 423 18.32 4.51 -17.47
CA GLU A 423 19.03 3.47 -16.72
C GLU A 423 20.47 3.31 -17.22
N LYS A 424 20.66 3.26 -18.54
CA LYS A 424 22.00 3.16 -19.13
C LYS A 424 22.91 4.35 -18.79
N ARG A 425 22.35 5.55 -18.60
CA ARG A 425 23.10 6.78 -18.34
C ARG A 425 23.35 7.04 -16.86
N VAL A 426 22.54 6.46 -15.99
CA VAL A 426 22.57 6.71 -14.55
C VAL A 426 22.64 5.35 -13.83
N PRO A 427 23.84 4.85 -13.50
CA PRO A 427 24.01 3.53 -12.87
C PRO A 427 23.19 3.32 -11.60
N ALA A 428 22.88 4.39 -10.86
CA ALA A 428 22.02 4.34 -9.67
C ALA A 428 20.56 3.97 -9.97
N LEU A 429 20.13 3.97 -11.23
CA LEU A 429 18.78 3.59 -11.67
C LEU A 429 18.72 2.16 -12.22
N CYS A 430 19.66 1.29 -11.83
CA CYS A 430 19.62 -0.13 -12.17
C CYS A 430 18.27 -0.77 -11.77
N GLY A 431 17.63 -1.47 -12.71
CA GLY A 431 16.30 -2.06 -12.58
C GLY A 431 15.14 -1.10 -12.86
N LEU A 432 15.40 0.14 -13.32
CA LEU A 432 14.35 1.08 -13.71
C LEU A 432 13.50 0.55 -14.87
N THR A 433 14.11 -0.11 -15.86
CA THR A 433 13.39 -0.70 -16.99
C THR A 433 12.43 -1.79 -16.53
N ASP A 434 12.87 -2.66 -15.62
CA ASP A 434 12.03 -3.72 -15.06
C ASP A 434 10.88 -3.14 -14.23
N ALA A 435 11.17 -2.12 -13.41
CA ALA A 435 10.14 -1.41 -12.65
C ALA A 435 9.11 -0.74 -13.59
N ALA A 436 9.57 -0.11 -14.67
CA ALA A 436 8.70 0.52 -15.65
C ALA A 436 7.82 -0.50 -16.39
N ASP A 437 8.36 -1.67 -16.73
CA ASP A 437 7.58 -2.75 -17.36
C ASP A 437 6.43 -3.20 -16.46
N VAL A 438 6.71 -3.39 -15.16
CA VAL A 438 5.71 -3.75 -14.15
C VAL A 438 4.67 -2.64 -13.98
N LEU A 439 5.08 -1.38 -13.87
CA LEU A 439 4.14 -0.25 -13.77
C LEU A 439 3.29 -0.09 -15.03
N LEU A 440 3.79 -0.46 -16.20
CA LEU A 440 2.99 -0.39 -17.43
C LEU A 440 2.06 -1.60 -17.57
N CYS A 441 2.51 -2.80 -17.23
CA CYS A 441 1.83 -4.02 -17.66
C CYS A 441 1.31 -4.89 -16.50
N GLY A 442 1.50 -4.43 -15.27
CA GLY A 442 1.23 -5.18 -14.06
C GLY A 442 2.36 -6.16 -13.73
N GLY A 443 2.24 -6.75 -12.54
CA GLY A 443 3.09 -7.86 -12.14
C GLY A 443 2.90 -9.10 -13.02
N ARG A 444 3.71 -10.13 -12.77
CA ARG A 444 3.59 -11.41 -13.49
C ARG A 444 2.27 -12.14 -13.19
N TRP A 445 1.59 -11.79 -12.10
CA TRP A 445 0.28 -12.30 -11.73
C TRP A 445 -0.71 -11.12 -11.64
N PRO A 446 -1.98 -11.31 -12.08
CA PRO A 446 -2.98 -10.24 -11.97
C PRO A 446 -3.17 -9.81 -10.51
N ALA A 447 -3.25 -8.50 -10.31
CA ALA A 447 -3.32 -7.89 -8.98
C ALA A 447 -4.75 -7.82 -8.41
N ASP A 448 -5.75 -7.89 -9.30
CA ASP A 448 -7.18 -7.68 -9.04
C ASP A 448 -7.93 -9.00 -8.81
N SER A 449 -7.46 -10.12 -9.35
CA SER A 449 -8.12 -11.40 -9.18
C SER A 449 -7.23 -12.61 -9.48
N GLY A 450 -7.55 -13.75 -8.87
CA GLY A 450 -6.90 -14.99 -9.26
C GLY A 450 -7.09 -16.16 -8.29
N ASP A 451 -6.69 -17.34 -8.78
CA ASP A 451 -6.46 -18.52 -7.95
C ASP A 451 -5.01 -18.48 -7.45
N ILE A 452 -4.85 -18.37 -6.13
CA ILE A 452 -3.55 -18.21 -5.48
C ILE A 452 -3.01 -19.52 -4.89
N THR A 453 -3.74 -20.63 -5.11
CA THR A 453 -3.38 -21.98 -4.68
C THR A 453 -2.03 -22.42 -5.21
#